data_AF-A0A345R897-F1
#
_entry.id   AF-A0A345R897-F1
#
_cell.length_a   1.000
_cell.length_b   1.000
_cell.length_c   1.000
_cell.angle_alpha   90.00
_cell.angle_beta   90.00
_cell.angle_gamma   90.00
#
_symmetry.space_group_name_H-M   'P 1'
#
loop_
_entity.id
_entity.type
_entity.pdbx_description
1 polymer ?
#
loop_
_entity_poly.entity_id
_entity_poly.type
_entity_poly.pdbx_seq_one_letter_code
_entity_poly.pdbx_strand_id
1 'polypeptide(L)'
;MNTFELISKGFARHVLGNSTTGDPIRDAAKALTMNHLLNNEKGTSSRLTGWAIFRASGSTVQANLAAKGVMANDGRTRYEAFADELSDFREPVVFLQFTKSTVNLGNVFATFDPRVTKICAPDVAPEIFDFSVGTLPETAGVAERNIRKAVLKKEKSNAA
;
A
#
# COMPACT_ATOMS: atom_id res chain seq x y z
N MET A 1 -10.96 6.66 -12.63
CA MET A 1 -10.46 6.86 -11.26
C MET A 1 -8.94 6.83 -11.30
N ASN A 2 -8.26 7.87 -10.80
CA ASN A 2 -6.80 7.97 -10.75
C ASN A 2 -6.24 7.55 -9.38
N THR A 3 -4.89 7.49 -9.27
CA THR A 3 -4.18 7.12 -8.03
C THR A 3 -4.64 7.91 -6.81
N PHE A 4 -4.76 9.23 -6.94
CA PHE A 4 -5.07 10.11 -5.81
C PHE A 4 -6.54 10.06 -5.42
N GLU A 5 -7.45 9.86 -6.37
CA GLU A 5 -8.86 9.56 -6.09
C GLU A 5 -9.03 8.27 -5.30
N LEU A 6 -8.26 7.23 -5.66
CA LEU A 6 -8.25 5.95 -4.96
C LEU A 6 -7.75 6.12 -3.52
N ILE A 7 -6.62 6.80 -3.31
CA ILE A 7 -6.08 7.05 -1.97
C ILE A 7 -7.04 7.94 -1.17
N SER A 8 -7.64 8.96 -1.80
CA SER A 8 -8.56 9.86 -1.13
C SER A 8 -9.81 9.12 -0.63
N LYS A 9 -10.44 8.30 -1.48
CA LYS A 9 -11.60 7.48 -1.14
C LYS A 9 -11.27 6.38 -0.14
N GLY A 10 -10.14 5.70 -0.32
CA GLY A 10 -9.77 4.54 0.49
C GLY A 10 -9.19 4.87 1.85
N PHE A 11 -8.56 6.03 1.98
CA PHE A 11 -7.68 6.34 3.11
C PHE A 11 -7.85 7.78 3.60
N ALA A 12 -7.66 8.78 2.74
CA ALA A 12 -7.59 10.17 3.18
C ALA A 12 -8.87 10.61 3.89
N ARG A 13 -10.06 10.23 3.39
CA ARG A 13 -11.34 10.54 4.04
C ARG A 13 -11.42 10.04 5.48
N HIS A 14 -10.77 8.92 5.79
CA HIS A 14 -10.83 8.27 7.10
C HIS A 14 -9.86 8.90 8.10
N VAL A 15 -8.70 9.35 7.63
CA VAL A 15 -7.66 9.95 8.50
C VAL A 15 -7.78 11.48 8.60
N LEU A 16 -8.36 12.14 7.60
CA LEU A 16 -8.61 13.59 7.60
C LEU A 16 -10.00 13.94 8.16
N GLY A 17 -10.97 13.03 8.06
CA GLY A 17 -12.36 13.27 8.47
C GLY A 17 -12.91 14.54 7.82
N ASN A 18 -13.41 15.48 8.64
CA ASN A 18 -13.96 16.76 8.17
C ASN A 18 -12.90 17.72 7.58
N SER A 19 -11.61 17.37 7.62
CA SER A 19 -10.52 18.19 7.07
C SER A 19 -10.20 17.89 5.60
N THR A 20 -11.00 17.07 4.92
CA THR A 20 -10.89 16.85 3.47
C THR A 20 -11.25 18.11 2.70
N THR A 21 -10.49 18.40 1.66
CA THR A 21 -10.67 19.59 0.82
C THR A 21 -11.54 19.34 -0.41
N GLY A 22 -11.80 18.07 -0.74
CA GLY A 22 -12.50 17.68 -1.97
C GLY A 22 -11.59 17.61 -3.20
N ASP A 23 -10.33 18.05 -3.07
CA ASP A 23 -9.28 17.83 -4.06
C ASP A 23 -8.53 16.54 -3.72
N PRO A 24 -8.69 15.46 -4.51
CA PRO A 24 -8.07 14.17 -4.21
C PRO A 24 -6.54 14.22 -4.11
N ILE A 25 -5.89 15.09 -4.89
CA ILE A 25 -4.43 15.22 -4.88
C ILE A 25 -3.99 15.83 -3.56
N ARG A 26 -4.61 16.93 -3.13
CA ARG A 26 -4.29 17.59 -1.85
C ARG A 26 -4.62 16.70 -0.66
N ASP A 27 -5.75 16.01 -0.70
CA ASP A 27 -6.18 15.14 0.39
C ASP A 27 -5.26 13.91 0.52
N ALA A 28 -4.90 13.27 -0.60
CA ALA A 28 -3.92 12.18 -0.60
C ALA A 28 -2.54 12.68 -0.15
N ALA A 29 -2.07 13.82 -0.64
CA ALA A 29 -0.79 14.43 -0.25
C ALA A 29 -0.71 14.66 1.26
N LYS A 30 -1.73 15.30 1.83
CA LYS A 30 -1.82 15.57 3.26
C LYS A 30 -1.88 14.28 4.06
N ALA A 31 -2.74 13.34 3.67
CA ALA A 31 -2.87 12.06 4.34
C ALA A 31 -1.59 11.22 4.30
N LEU A 32 -0.75 11.31 3.28
CA LEU A 32 0.50 10.55 3.20
C LEU A 32 1.67 11.19 3.96
N THR A 33 1.57 12.48 4.31
CA THR A 33 2.70 13.26 4.85
C THR A 33 2.51 13.74 6.28
N MET A 34 1.26 13.77 6.77
CA MET A 34 0.97 14.20 8.13
C MET A 34 1.38 13.17 9.20
N ASN A 35 1.39 13.63 10.46
CA ASN A 35 1.41 12.70 11.59
C ASN A 35 -0.02 12.20 11.83
N HIS A 36 -0.16 10.89 11.96
CA HIS A 36 -1.40 10.22 12.31
C HIS A 36 -1.43 9.87 13.78
N LEU A 37 -2.61 10.00 14.40
CA LEU A 37 -2.84 9.47 15.72
C LEU A 37 -2.68 7.94 15.71
N LEU A 38 -1.94 7.40 16.67
CA LEU A 38 -1.73 5.98 16.83
C LEU A 38 -2.72 5.40 17.85
N ASN A 39 -3.13 4.16 17.64
CA ASN A 39 -3.99 3.43 18.57
C ASN A 39 -3.14 2.87 19.73
N ASN A 40 -2.70 3.74 20.62
CA ASN A 40 -1.96 3.39 21.83
C ASN A 40 -2.46 4.19 23.04
N GLU A 41 -2.18 3.69 24.24
CA GLU A 41 -2.63 4.29 25.51
C GLU A 41 -2.12 5.73 25.72
N LYS A 42 -1.01 6.08 25.07
CA LYS A 42 -0.36 7.39 25.21
C LYS A 42 -0.93 8.44 24.23
N GLY A 43 -1.79 8.06 23.29
CA GLY A 43 -2.35 8.95 22.26
C GLY A 43 -1.28 9.61 21.40
N THR A 44 -0.15 8.94 21.14
CA THR A 44 0.94 9.56 20.37
C THR A 44 0.61 9.66 18.89
N SER A 45 1.32 10.54 18.18
CA SER A 45 1.22 10.65 16.73
C SER A 45 2.55 10.35 16.04
N SER A 46 2.49 9.74 14.86
CA SER A 46 3.65 9.51 14.01
C SER A 46 3.29 9.57 12.54
N ARG A 47 4.29 9.77 11.68
CA ARG A 47 4.12 9.51 10.24
C ARG A 47 3.84 8.04 9.98
N LEU A 48 3.31 7.74 8.80
CA LEU A 48 3.21 6.37 8.30
C LEU A 48 4.60 5.73 8.21
N THR A 49 4.67 4.47 8.62
CA THR A 49 5.87 3.63 8.56
C THR A 49 5.48 2.25 8.06
N GLY A 50 6.47 1.48 7.59
CA GLY A 50 6.24 0.12 7.13
C GLY A 50 5.68 0.08 5.70
N TRP A 51 4.46 -0.42 5.54
CA TRP A 51 3.81 -0.55 4.24
C TRP A 51 2.32 -0.22 4.29
N ALA A 52 1.74 0.07 3.13
CA ALA A 52 0.32 0.28 2.94
C ALA A 52 -0.17 -0.27 1.59
N ILE A 53 -1.44 -0.66 1.59
CA ILE A 53 -2.23 -1.05 0.43
C ILE A 53 -3.46 -0.14 0.43
N PHE A 54 -3.57 0.72 -0.58
CA PHE A 54 -4.74 1.59 -0.73
C PHE A 54 -5.64 1.06 -1.84
N ARG A 55 -6.95 1.03 -1.61
CA ARG A 55 -7.99 0.72 -2.60
C ARG A 55 -9.16 1.68 -2.42
N ALA A 56 -10.05 1.80 -3.39
CA ALA A 56 -11.20 2.68 -3.25
C ALA A 56 -12.20 2.14 -2.19
N SER A 57 -12.32 0.82 -2.08
CA SER A 57 -13.17 0.16 -1.08
C SER A 57 -12.65 0.31 0.35
N GLY A 58 -11.34 0.38 0.53
CA GLY A 58 -10.71 0.51 1.85
C GLY A 58 -9.20 0.27 1.80
N SER A 59 -8.53 0.70 2.87
CA SER A 59 -7.08 0.64 2.95
C SER A 59 -6.60 -0.23 4.09
N THR A 60 -5.47 -0.88 3.87
CA THR A 60 -4.77 -1.69 4.86
C THR A 60 -3.38 -1.12 5.06
N VAL A 61 -2.97 -0.94 6.31
CA VAL A 61 -1.69 -0.34 6.68
C VAL A 61 -1.03 -1.14 7.80
N GLN A 62 0.30 -1.22 7.75
CA GLN A 62 1.08 -1.83 8.84
C GLN A 62 1.06 -0.97 10.11
N ALA A 63 1.04 0.36 9.95
CA ALA A 63 1.03 1.29 11.08
C ALA A 63 -0.22 1.10 11.96
N ASN A 64 -0.04 1.18 13.28
CA ASN A 64 -1.14 1.04 14.23
C ASN A 64 -1.92 2.36 14.39
N LEU A 65 -2.69 2.73 13.37
CA LEU A 65 -3.43 4.00 13.31
C LEU A 65 -4.74 3.96 14.12
N ALA A 66 -5.06 5.07 14.78
CA ALA A 66 -6.37 5.32 15.39
C ALA A 66 -7.38 5.90 14.38
N ALA A 67 -7.58 5.21 13.25
CA ALA A 67 -8.47 5.64 12.18
C ALA A 67 -9.56 4.60 11.93
N LYS A 68 -10.83 4.99 12.07
CA LYS A 68 -11.97 4.12 11.72
C LYS A 68 -12.05 3.97 10.20
N GLY A 69 -12.33 2.75 9.71
CA GLY A 69 -12.45 2.49 8.27
C GLY A 69 -11.14 2.19 7.54
N VAL A 70 -10.02 2.09 8.27
CA VAL A 70 -8.73 1.59 7.78
C VAL A 70 -8.38 0.33 8.57
N MET A 71 -7.98 -0.73 7.89
CA MET A 71 -7.40 -1.91 8.54
C MET A 71 -5.97 -1.59 8.97
N ALA A 72 -5.78 -1.27 10.23
CA ALA A 72 -4.49 -0.89 10.80
C ALA A 72 -3.84 -2.03 11.60
N ASN A 73 -2.56 -1.88 11.94
CA ASN A 73 -1.78 -2.85 12.72
C ASN A 73 -1.71 -4.25 12.06
N ASP A 74 -1.57 -4.29 10.74
CA ASP A 74 -1.42 -5.56 10.02
C ASP A 74 -0.04 -6.18 10.32
N GLY A 75 -0.06 -7.40 10.86
CA GLY A 75 1.15 -8.13 11.27
C GLY A 75 1.93 -8.79 10.14
N ARG A 76 1.38 -8.83 8.92
CA ARG A 76 2.07 -9.43 7.76
C ARG A 76 3.29 -8.63 7.37
N THR A 77 4.28 -9.31 6.78
CA THR A 77 5.34 -8.61 6.06
C THR A 77 4.76 -7.92 4.82
N ARG A 78 5.44 -6.87 4.33
CA ARG A 78 4.99 -6.14 3.13
C ARG A 78 4.77 -7.06 1.93
N TYR A 79 5.64 -8.06 1.75
CA TYR A 79 5.60 -8.95 0.59
C TYR A 79 4.50 -10.00 0.70
N GLU A 80 4.18 -10.48 1.91
CA GLU A 80 3.03 -11.34 2.14
C GLU A 80 1.73 -10.59 1.87
N ALA A 81 1.60 -9.36 2.39
CA ALA A 81 0.41 -8.56 2.16
C ALA A 81 0.22 -8.20 0.68
N PHE A 82 1.29 -7.81 -0.01
CA PHE A 82 1.23 -7.50 -1.44
C PHE A 82 0.96 -8.74 -2.29
N ALA A 83 1.55 -9.89 -1.95
CA ALA A 83 1.26 -11.16 -2.60
C ALA A 83 -0.21 -11.55 -2.47
N ASP A 84 -0.77 -11.48 -1.26
CA ASP A 84 -2.17 -11.78 -1.01
C ASP A 84 -3.11 -10.91 -1.86
N GLU A 85 -2.83 -9.61 -1.90
CA GLU A 85 -3.63 -8.65 -2.66
C GLU A 85 -3.51 -8.84 -4.17
N LEU A 86 -2.33 -9.20 -4.68
CA LEU A 86 -2.11 -9.48 -6.10
C LEU A 86 -2.70 -10.83 -6.53
N SER A 87 -2.67 -11.84 -5.67
CA SER A 87 -3.28 -13.16 -5.93
C SER A 87 -4.81 -13.10 -5.95
N ASP A 88 -5.41 -12.17 -5.21
CA ASP A 88 -6.85 -11.90 -5.19
C ASP A 88 -7.14 -10.47 -5.69
N PHE A 89 -6.55 -10.12 -6.84
CA PHE A 89 -6.67 -8.78 -7.41
C PHE A 89 -8.11 -8.52 -7.88
N ARG A 90 -8.85 -7.69 -7.13
CA ARG A 90 -10.27 -7.38 -7.41
C ARG A 90 -10.53 -5.97 -7.92
N GLU A 91 -9.65 -5.03 -7.60
CA GLU A 91 -9.81 -3.64 -7.97
C GLU A 91 -8.44 -2.93 -8.07
N PRO A 92 -8.38 -1.73 -8.66
CA PRO A 92 -7.15 -0.96 -8.68
C PRO A 92 -6.62 -0.70 -7.26
N VAL A 93 -5.31 -0.78 -7.12
CA VAL A 93 -4.65 -0.76 -5.81
C VAL A 93 -3.31 -0.04 -5.87
N VAL A 94 -2.97 0.68 -4.82
CA VAL A 94 -1.64 1.29 -4.65
C VAL A 94 -0.88 0.50 -3.59
N PHE A 95 0.27 -0.05 -3.98
CA PHE A 95 1.22 -0.68 -3.09
C PHE A 95 2.31 0.31 -2.72
N LEU A 96 2.40 0.70 -1.45
CA LEU A 96 3.37 1.70 -0.99
C LEU A 96 4.21 1.17 0.17
N GLN A 97 5.52 1.32 0.06
CA GLN A 97 6.48 0.98 1.11
C GLN A 97 7.09 2.26 1.67
N PHE A 98 6.95 2.52 2.96
CA PHE A 98 7.55 3.68 3.61
C PHE A 98 8.99 3.37 4.02
N THR A 99 9.94 3.76 3.16
CA THR A 99 11.39 3.60 3.36
C THR A 99 12.01 4.76 4.14
N LYS A 100 11.46 5.98 3.99
CA LYS A 100 11.90 7.23 4.63
C LYS A 100 10.71 8.15 4.93
N SER A 101 10.99 9.24 5.63
CA SER A 101 10.00 10.18 6.17
C SER A 101 9.25 11.04 5.15
N THR A 102 9.73 11.15 3.90
CA THR A 102 9.19 12.09 2.90
C THR A 102 8.65 11.33 1.70
N VAL A 103 7.36 11.51 1.40
CA VAL A 103 6.68 10.86 0.27
C VAL A 103 6.76 11.74 -0.98
N ASN A 104 7.56 11.33 -1.99
CA ASN A 104 7.46 11.91 -3.32
C ASN A 104 6.22 11.34 -4.03
N LEU A 105 5.17 12.16 -4.13
CA LEU A 105 3.90 11.77 -4.76
C LEU A 105 4.06 11.42 -6.25
N GLY A 106 5.09 11.95 -6.92
CA GLY A 106 5.40 11.59 -8.30
C GLY A 106 5.84 10.14 -8.48
N ASN A 107 6.19 9.44 -7.40
CA ASN A 107 6.54 8.02 -7.41
C ASN A 107 5.39 7.11 -6.94
N VAL A 108 4.20 7.68 -6.67
CA VAL A 108 3.05 6.92 -6.18
C VAL A 108 2.08 6.66 -7.33
N PHE A 109 1.88 5.38 -7.64
CA PHE A 109 1.06 4.95 -8.76
C PHE A 109 0.14 3.79 -8.37
N ALA A 110 -1.07 3.81 -8.92
CA ALA A 110 -1.96 2.66 -8.86
C ALA A 110 -1.56 1.58 -9.88
N THR A 111 -1.76 0.34 -9.46
CA THR A 111 -1.83 -0.84 -10.31
C THR A 111 -3.29 -1.05 -10.69
N PHE A 112 -3.58 -1.08 -11.98
CA PHE A 112 -4.93 -1.32 -12.52
C PHE A 112 -5.08 -2.70 -13.14
N ASP A 113 -3.96 -3.33 -13.50
CA ASP A 113 -3.87 -4.65 -14.11
C ASP A 113 -2.63 -5.34 -13.51
N PRO A 114 -2.74 -6.59 -13.01
CA PRO A 114 -1.61 -7.33 -12.46
C PRO A 114 -0.45 -7.53 -13.46
N ARG A 115 -0.70 -7.43 -14.77
CA ARG A 115 0.34 -7.42 -15.82
C ARG A 115 1.27 -6.21 -15.76
N VAL A 116 0.84 -5.14 -15.11
CA VAL A 116 1.62 -3.92 -14.91
C VAL A 116 1.54 -3.51 -13.43
N THR A 117 2.04 -4.41 -12.58
CA THR A 117 2.12 -4.23 -11.14
C THR A 117 3.18 -3.18 -10.81
N LYS A 118 2.85 -2.22 -9.95
CA LYS A 118 3.75 -1.16 -9.50
C LYS A 118 3.87 -1.20 -7.98
N ILE A 119 5.08 -1.44 -7.50
CA ILE A 119 5.41 -1.37 -6.08
C ILE A 119 6.13 -0.05 -5.83
N CYS A 120 5.45 0.87 -5.15
CA CYS A 120 5.92 2.23 -4.96
C CYS A 120 6.78 2.35 -3.71
N ALA A 121 7.82 3.18 -3.79
CA ALA A 121 8.57 3.65 -2.65
C ALA A 121 8.73 5.19 -2.75
N PRO A 122 8.57 5.93 -1.65
CA PRO A 122 8.71 7.38 -1.58
C PRO A 122 9.95 8.00 -2.21
N ASP A 123 11.09 7.31 -2.19
CA ASP A 123 12.40 7.89 -2.50
C ASP A 123 13.06 7.32 -3.77
N VAL A 124 12.44 6.35 -4.41
CA VAL A 124 12.95 5.72 -5.64
C VAL A 124 11.81 5.49 -6.64
N ALA A 125 12.16 5.32 -7.92
CA ALA A 125 11.19 4.95 -8.94
C ALA A 125 10.47 3.65 -8.54
N PRO A 126 9.17 3.50 -8.88
CA PRO A 126 8.43 2.27 -8.58
C PRO A 126 9.07 1.08 -9.28
N GLU A 127 9.11 -0.07 -8.59
CA GLU A 127 9.43 -1.33 -9.25
C GLU A 127 8.20 -1.79 -10.03
N ILE A 128 8.38 -2.09 -11.32
CA ILE A 128 7.29 -2.46 -12.23
C ILE A 128 7.54 -3.85 -12.79
N PHE A 129 6.54 -4.74 -12.72
CA PHE A 129 6.63 -6.10 -13.24
C PHE A 129 5.26 -6.69 -13.61
N ASP A 130 5.27 -7.79 -14.37
CA ASP A 130 4.08 -8.56 -14.74
C ASP A 130 3.87 -9.70 -13.75
N PHE A 131 2.91 -9.55 -12.84
CA PHE A 131 2.59 -10.59 -11.84
C PHE A 131 1.83 -11.77 -12.44
N SER A 132 1.22 -11.62 -13.63
CA SER A 132 0.44 -12.68 -14.27
C SER A 132 1.32 -13.78 -14.89
N VAL A 133 2.60 -13.49 -15.15
CA VAL A 133 3.58 -14.48 -15.59
C VAL A 133 4.00 -15.34 -14.39
N GLY A 134 3.75 -16.65 -14.42
CA GLY A 134 4.06 -17.54 -13.30
C GLY A 134 5.55 -17.80 -13.05
N THR A 135 6.42 -17.40 -13.98
CA THR A 135 7.87 -17.57 -13.88
C THR A 135 8.55 -16.30 -13.40
N LEU A 136 9.60 -16.46 -12.58
CA LEU A 136 10.43 -15.35 -12.12
C LEU A 136 11.52 -15.05 -13.17
N PRO A 137 11.56 -13.85 -13.78
CA PRO A 137 12.61 -13.50 -14.72
C PRO A 137 13.96 -13.30 -14.00
N GLU A 138 15.07 -13.52 -14.70
CA GLU A 138 16.42 -13.27 -14.14
C GLU A 138 16.64 -11.79 -13.78
N THR A 139 15.97 -10.89 -14.50
CA THR A 139 16.00 -9.44 -14.30
C THR A 139 15.05 -8.96 -13.20
N ALA A 140 14.37 -9.87 -12.50
CA ALA A 140 13.39 -9.51 -11.48
C ALA A 140 14.00 -8.63 -10.39
N GLY A 141 13.28 -7.58 -10.04
CA GLY A 141 13.63 -6.69 -8.95
C GLY A 141 13.53 -7.37 -7.58
N VAL A 142 13.76 -6.60 -6.51
CA VAL A 142 13.75 -7.16 -5.15
C VAL A 142 12.30 -7.39 -4.71
N ALA A 143 11.38 -6.50 -5.04
CA ALA A 143 9.99 -6.65 -4.66
C ALA A 143 9.34 -7.84 -5.38
N GLU A 144 9.48 -7.95 -6.69
CA GLU A 144 8.95 -9.07 -7.48
C GLU A 144 9.42 -10.41 -6.92
N ARG A 145 10.74 -10.55 -6.71
CA ARG A 145 11.33 -11.78 -6.16
C ARG A 145 10.72 -12.18 -4.83
N ASN A 146 10.58 -11.24 -3.91
CA ASN A 146 10.08 -11.54 -2.58
C ASN A 146 8.57 -11.77 -2.55
N ILE A 147 7.80 -11.07 -3.38
CA ILE A 147 6.36 -11.29 -3.53
C ILE A 147 6.10 -12.70 -4.08
N ARG A 148 6.76 -13.10 -5.16
CA ARG A 148 6.59 -14.46 -5.72
C ARG A 148 7.02 -15.56 -4.75
N LYS A 149 8.09 -15.33 -3.98
CA LYS A 149 8.49 -16.25 -2.91
C LYS A 149 7.41 -16.38 -1.83
N ALA A 150 6.73 -15.29 -1.47
CA ALA A 150 5.63 -15.31 -0.51
C ALA A 150 4.44 -16.14 -1.02
N VAL A 151 4.08 -16.01 -2.30
CA VAL A 151 3.05 -16.84 -2.95
C VAL A 151 3.40 -18.33 -2.85
N LEU A 152 4.60 -18.72 -3.30
CA LEU A 152 5.04 -20.12 -3.28
C LEU A 152 5.09 -20.71 -1.87
N LYS A 153 5.50 -19.91 -0.87
CA LYS A 153 5.51 -20.34 0.53
C LYS A 153 4.09 -20.63 1.03
N LYS A 154 3.13 -19.78 0.67
CA LYS A 154 1.71 -19.92 1.05
C LYS A 154 1.08 -21.16 0.40
N GLU A 155 1.32 -21.38 -0.88
CA GLU A 155 0.83 -22.57 -1.60
C GLU A 155 1.33 -23.87 -0.97
N LYS A 156 2.62 -23.93 -0.60
CA LYS A 156 3.19 -25.08 0.10
C LYS A 156 2.59 -25.30 1.49
N SER A 157 2.29 -24.22 2.21
CA SER A 157 1.66 -24.32 3.54
C SER A 157 0.22 -24.80 3.49
N ASN A 158 -0.51 -24.54 2.40
CA ASN A 158 -1.90 -24.97 2.23
C ASN A 158 -2.03 -26.41 1.71
N ALA A 159 -0.97 -26.97 1.15
CA ALA A 159 -0.92 -28.33 0.62
C ALA A 159 -0.47 -29.38 1.67
N ALA A 160 -0.08 -28.94 2.87
CA ALA A 160 0.37 -29.77 3.99
C ALA A 160 -0.71 -29.86 5.06
#